data_AF-A0A659V223-F1
#
_entry.id   AF-A0A659V223-F1
#
_cell.length_a   1.000
_cell.length_b   1.000
_cell.length_c   1.000
_cell.angle_alpha   90.00
_cell.angle_beta   90.00
_cell.angle_gamma   90.00
#
_symmetry.space_group_name_H-M   'P 1'
#
loop_
_entity.id
_entity.type
_entity.pdbx_description
1 polymer ?
#
loop_
_entity_poly.entity_id
_entity_poly.type
_entity_poly.pdbx_seq_one_letter_code
_entity_poly.pdbx_strand_id
1 'polypeptide(L)'
;MTAVTSSDISEKIGALDKLVGELGTEFDRAASQAVAGVDGAGKKAADLNQRIERLGVDRHILSRALTRAQAAEAAAREAVANEQRQKHFEVAKGHATRLMAAASRIDAAIAEMASALPELSECELSVRLSLSRAGHHLPGAVVGQIGLALMAIDKLTRIADGRARLNAPSKSIAETAAFAWSFLISDDSGEAA
;
A
#
# COMPACT_ATOMS: atom_id res chain seq x y z
N MET A 1 28.99 19.64 6.79
CA MET A 1 29.93 19.32 5.69
C MET A 1 29.11 18.76 4.54
N THR A 2 29.06 19.44 3.40
CA THR A 2 28.37 18.94 2.19
C THR A 2 29.15 17.73 1.67
N ALA A 3 28.50 16.56 1.65
CA ALA A 3 29.11 15.34 1.16
C ALA A 3 29.38 15.48 -0.34
N VAL A 4 30.64 15.35 -0.75
CA VAL A 4 31.04 15.34 -2.16
C VAL A 4 30.46 14.09 -2.82
N THR A 5 29.65 14.27 -3.86
CA THR A 5 28.98 13.18 -4.57
C THR A 5 29.85 12.60 -5.68
N SER A 6 29.50 11.41 -6.18
CA SER A 6 30.15 10.81 -7.35
C SER A 6 30.04 11.71 -8.60
N SER A 7 28.96 12.49 -8.70
CA SER A 7 28.78 13.50 -9.76
C SER A 7 29.83 14.61 -9.66
N ASP A 8 30.01 15.18 -8.46
CA ASP A 8 30.98 16.26 -8.23
C ASP A 8 32.41 15.83 -8.54
N ILE A 9 32.75 14.56 -8.27
CA ILE A 9 34.08 14.00 -8.58
C ILE A 9 34.23 13.77 -10.09
N SER A 10 33.17 13.30 -10.77
CA SER A 10 33.17 13.08 -12.22
C SER A 10 33.36 14.39 -12.99
N GLU A 11 32.71 15.46 -12.56
CA GLU A 11 32.88 16.80 -13.15
C GLU A 11 34.32 17.31 -13.00
N LYS A 12 34.93 17.10 -11.83
CA LYS A 12 36.33 17.48 -11.58
C LYS A 12 37.31 16.68 -12.45
N ILE A 13 37.07 15.39 -12.65
CA ILE A 13 37.87 14.57 -13.58
C ILE A 13 37.72 15.11 -15.01
N GLY A 14 36.50 15.42 -15.45
CA GLY A 14 36.26 15.99 -16.78
C GLY A 14 36.95 17.34 -17.00
N ALA A 15 36.99 18.21 -15.98
CA ALA A 15 37.73 19.47 -16.04
C ALA A 15 39.25 19.25 -16.10
N LEU A 16 39.76 18.27 -15.33
CA LEU A 16 41.17 17.87 -15.34
C LEU A 16 41.59 17.32 -16.70
N ASP A 17 40.78 16.45 -17.32
CA ASP A 17 41.06 15.86 -18.63
C ASP A 17 41.14 16.94 -19.72
N LYS A 18 40.27 17.96 -19.67
CA LYS A 18 40.34 19.13 -20.56
C LYS A 18 41.64 19.92 -20.38
N LEU A 19 42.00 20.22 -19.13
CA LEU A 19 43.22 20.97 -18.81
C LEU A 19 44.48 20.22 -19.26
N VAL A 20 44.52 18.90 -19.07
CA VAL A 20 45.62 18.05 -19.54
C VAL A 20 45.70 18.08 -21.07
N GLY A 21 44.56 18.05 -21.77
CA GLY A 21 44.51 18.20 -23.22
C GLY A 21 45.07 19.54 -23.70
N GLU A 22 44.65 20.65 -23.07
CA GLU A 22 45.17 21.99 -23.37
C GLU A 22 46.69 22.08 -23.17
N LEU A 23 47.18 21.64 -22.01
CA LEU A 23 48.62 21.63 -21.71
C LEU A 23 49.42 20.71 -22.64
N GLY A 24 48.84 19.60 -23.10
CA GLY A 24 49.44 18.71 -24.09
C GLY A 24 49.67 19.42 -25.44
N THR A 25 48.66 20.16 -25.93
CA THR A 25 48.82 20.95 -27.17
C THR A 25 49.86 22.06 -27.02
N GLU A 26 49.95 22.70 -25.85
CA GLU A 26 50.98 23.69 -25.55
C GLU A 26 52.38 23.06 -25.46
N PHE A 27 52.48 21.85 -24.91
CA PHE A 27 53.71 21.08 -24.85
C PHE A 27 54.22 20.75 -26.26
N ASP A 28 53.37 20.22 -27.14
CA ASP A 28 53.73 19.88 -28.51
C ASP A 28 54.24 21.10 -29.29
N ARG A 29 53.61 22.26 -29.07
CA ARG A 29 54.05 23.54 -29.63
C ARG A 29 55.41 23.97 -29.09
N ALA A 30 55.62 23.89 -27.78
CA ALA A 30 56.89 24.27 -27.15
C ALA A 30 58.03 23.32 -27.55
N ALA A 31 57.74 22.02 -27.66
CA ALA A 31 58.68 21.01 -28.13
C ALA A 31 59.10 21.26 -29.59
N SER A 32 58.15 21.58 -30.45
CA SER A 32 58.42 21.94 -31.85
C SER A 32 59.30 23.19 -31.97
N GLN A 33 59.07 24.21 -31.13
CA GLN A 33 59.88 25.43 -31.06
C GLN A 33 61.29 25.16 -30.50
N ALA A 34 61.43 24.23 -29.55
CA ALA A 34 62.72 23.82 -29.02
C ALA A 34 63.58 23.12 -30.08
N VAL A 35 62.98 22.25 -30.91
CA VAL A 35 63.66 21.62 -32.05
C VAL A 35 64.10 22.65 -33.10
N ALA A 36 63.32 23.73 -33.28
CA ALA A 36 63.65 24.84 -34.16
C ALA A 36 64.72 25.81 -33.60
N GLY A 37 65.25 25.57 -32.40
CA GLY A 37 66.31 26.37 -31.79
C GLY A 37 65.84 27.68 -31.15
N VAL A 38 64.55 27.81 -30.82
CA VAL A 38 64.02 28.98 -30.09
C VAL A 38 64.52 28.94 -28.64
N ASP A 39 65.20 30.00 -28.21
CA ASP A 39 65.72 30.13 -26.85
C ASP A 39 64.61 30.00 -25.80
N GLY A 40 64.86 29.18 -24.78
CA GLY A 40 63.95 28.96 -23.65
C GLY A 40 62.76 28.01 -23.92
N ALA A 41 62.52 27.58 -25.16
CA ALA A 41 61.41 26.69 -25.49
C ALA A 41 61.53 25.30 -24.85
N GLY A 42 62.76 24.75 -24.72
CA GLY A 42 63.00 23.47 -24.04
C GLY A 42 62.66 23.49 -22.55
N LYS A 43 62.96 24.62 -21.87
CA LYS A 43 62.60 24.79 -20.45
C LYS A 43 61.08 24.85 -20.27
N LYS A 44 60.38 25.56 -21.17
CA LYS A 44 58.91 25.62 -21.18
C LYS A 44 58.28 24.24 -21.42
N ALA A 45 58.83 23.44 -22.34
CA ALA A 45 58.36 22.08 -22.58
C ALA A 45 58.54 21.18 -21.34
N ALA A 46 59.69 21.27 -20.66
CA ALA A 46 59.94 20.52 -19.42
C ALA A 46 58.97 20.91 -18.29
N ASP A 47 58.70 22.21 -18.10
CA ASP A 47 57.76 22.71 -17.09
C ASP A 47 56.32 22.23 -17.38
N LEU A 48 55.89 22.24 -18.65
CA LEU A 48 54.58 21.74 -19.07
C LEU A 48 54.46 20.23 -18.83
N ASN A 49 55.49 19.44 -19.16
CA ASN A 49 55.49 18.00 -18.93
C ASN A 49 55.38 17.66 -17.44
N GLN A 50 56.15 18.36 -16.58
CA GLN A 50 56.06 18.16 -15.14
C GLN A 50 54.66 18.48 -14.60
N ARG A 51 54.00 19.50 -15.16
CA ARG A 51 52.63 19.86 -14.77
C ARG A 51 51.62 18.80 -15.21
N ILE A 52 51.76 18.26 -16.42
CA ILE A 52 50.93 17.15 -16.92
C ILE A 52 51.08 15.91 -16.03
N GLU A 53 52.31 15.54 -15.66
CA GLU A 53 52.57 14.39 -14.77
C GLU A 53 51.90 14.55 -13.39
N ARG A 54 51.98 15.74 -12.78
CA ARG A 54 51.30 16.03 -11.51
C ARG A 54 49.78 15.91 -11.63
N LEU A 55 49.20 16.45 -12.71
CA LEU A 55 47.76 16.32 -12.98
C LEU A 55 47.35 14.86 -13.21
N GLY A 56 48.24 14.02 -13.75
CA GLY A 56 48.03 12.57 -13.86
C GLY A 56 47.87 11.87 -12.51
N VAL A 57 48.66 12.28 -11.50
CA VAL A 57 48.53 11.78 -10.11
C VAL A 57 47.20 12.23 -9.51
N ASP A 58 46.83 13.51 -9.67
CA ASP A 58 45.56 14.05 -9.17
C ASP A 58 44.36 13.33 -9.81
N ARG A 59 44.42 13.07 -11.11
CA ARG A 59 43.42 12.28 -11.83
C ARG A 59 43.31 10.87 -11.27
N HIS A 60 44.42 10.21 -10.96
CA HIS A 60 44.41 8.87 -10.37
C HIS A 60 43.75 8.87 -8.99
N ILE A 61 44.05 9.87 -8.14
CA ILE A 61 43.44 10.04 -6.83
C ILE A 61 41.93 10.25 -6.96
N LEU A 62 41.50 11.15 -7.86
CA LEU A 62 40.08 11.42 -8.10
C LEU A 62 39.35 10.19 -8.65
N SER A 63 39.98 9.41 -9.53
CA SER A 63 39.40 8.16 -10.03
C SER A 63 39.16 7.14 -8.92
N ARG A 64 40.10 7.00 -7.98
CA ARG A 64 39.90 6.12 -6.80
C ARG A 64 38.82 6.65 -5.87
N ALA A 65 38.75 7.96 -5.69
CA ALA A 65 37.71 8.61 -4.90
C ALA A 65 36.32 8.40 -5.53
N LEU A 66 36.22 8.49 -6.87
CA LEU A 66 34.99 8.27 -7.62
C LEU A 66 34.44 6.85 -7.40
N THR A 67 35.29 5.82 -7.55
CA THR A 67 34.87 4.43 -7.33
C THR A 67 34.34 4.20 -5.92
N ARG A 68 34.99 4.80 -4.91
CA ARG A 68 34.52 4.72 -3.52
C ARG A 68 33.21 5.45 -3.29
N ALA A 69 33.05 6.65 -3.87
CA ALA A 69 31.82 7.42 -3.77
C ALA A 69 30.64 6.67 -4.42
N GLN A 70 30.85 6.09 -5.61
CA GLN A 70 29.83 5.28 -6.29
C GLN A 70 29.41 4.05 -5.47
N ALA A 71 30.37 3.34 -4.87
CA ALA A 71 30.08 2.19 -4.02
C ALA A 71 29.30 2.60 -2.76
N ALA A 72 29.68 3.71 -2.12
CA ALA A 72 28.98 4.23 -0.94
C ALA A 72 27.55 4.70 -1.29
N GLU A 73 27.35 5.39 -2.40
CA GLU A 73 26.03 5.82 -2.88
C GLU A 73 25.14 4.64 -3.27
N ALA A 74 25.70 3.59 -3.88
CA ALA A 74 24.97 2.37 -4.18
C ALA A 74 24.51 1.67 -2.89
N ALA A 75 25.41 1.49 -1.92
CA ALA A 75 25.08 0.89 -0.63
C ALA A 75 24.03 1.71 0.15
N ALA A 76 24.13 3.05 0.12
CA ALA A 76 23.15 3.93 0.75
C ALA A 76 21.77 3.80 0.09
N ARG A 77 21.70 3.76 -1.24
CA ARG A 77 20.43 3.54 -1.97
C ARG A 77 19.82 2.18 -1.64
N GLU A 78 20.65 1.13 -1.54
CA GLU A 78 20.18 -0.21 -1.19
C GLU A 78 19.67 -0.28 0.26
N ALA A 79 20.34 0.39 1.20
CA ALA A 79 19.89 0.48 2.59
C ALA A 79 18.53 1.17 2.71
N VAL A 80 18.33 2.31 2.01
CA VAL A 80 17.03 3.01 1.97
C VAL A 80 15.95 2.13 1.36
N ALA A 81 16.24 1.44 0.26
CA ALA A 81 15.29 0.51 -0.37
C ALA A 81 14.93 -0.65 0.55
N ASN A 82 15.90 -1.20 1.30
CA ASN A 82 15.65 -2.24 2.30
C ASN A 82 14.76 -1.74 3.44
N GLU A 83 15.01 -0.54 3.95
CA GLU A 83 14.18 0.07 5.00
C GLU A 83 12.73 0.27 4.51
N GLN A 84 12.55 0.73 3.27
CA GLN A 84 11.23 0.87 2.66
C GLN A 84 10.54 -0.49 2.50
N ARG A 85 11.25 -1.52 2.01
CA ARG A 85 10.73 -2.90 1.93
C ARG A 85 10.25 -3.40 3.30
N GLN A 86 11.04 -3.17 4.34
CA GLN A 86 10.69 -3.57 5.70
C GLN A 86 9.47 -2.82 6.23
N LYS A 87 9.36 -1.51 5.99
CA LYS A 87 8.17 -0.72 6.34
C LYS A 87 6.91 -1.26 5.67
N HIS A 88 6.97 -1.53 4.37
CA HIS A 88 5.82 -2.11 3.65
C HIS A 88 5.45 -3.51 4.16
N PHE A 89 6.44 -4.31 4.53
CA PHE A 89 6.20 -5.63 5.10
C PHE A 89 5.50 -5.56 6.46
N GLU A 90 5.89 -4.63 7.34
CA GLU A 90 5.21 -4.42 8.62
C GLU A 90 3.77 -3.90 8.44
N VAL A 91 3.55 -3.00 7.47
CA VAL A 91 2.19 -2.57 7.10
C VAL A 91 1.37 -3.76 6.61
N ALA A 92 1.93 -4.61 5.76
CA ALA A 92 1.27 -5.82 5.27
C ALA A 92 0.89 -6.78 6.41
N LYS A 93 1.78 -7.00 7.38
CA LYS A 93 1.46 -7.75 8.61
C LYS A 93 0.29 -7.15 9.37
N GLY A 94 0.28 -5.82 9.55
CA GLY A 94 -0.80 -5.11 10.21
C GLY A 94 -2.13 -5.17 9.45
N HIS A 95 -2.12 -5.30 8.13
CA HIS A 95 -3.32 -5.58 7.34
C HIS A 95 -3.76 -7.04 7.47
N ALA A 96 -2.82 -8.00 7.44
CA ALA A 96 -3.11 -9.41 7.60
C ALA A 96 -3.74 -9.72 8.97
N THR A 97 -3.24 -9.13 10.05
CA THR A 97 -3.82 -9.32 11.40
C THR A 97 -5.25 -8.77 11.48
N ARG A 98 -5.51 -7.59 10.92
CA ARG A 98 -6.86 -7.01 10.82
C ARG A 98 -7.80 -7.85 9.97
N LEU A 99 -7.29 -8.42 8.87
CA LEU A 99 -8.05 -9.32 8.01
C LEU A 99 -8.45 -10.60 8.77
N MET A 100 -7.51 -11.23 9.47
CA MET A 100 -7.79 -12.42 10.30
C MET A 100 -8.80 -12.12 11.41
N ALA A 101 -8.67 -10.99 12.09
CA ALA A 101 -9.63 -10.57 13.11
C ALA A 101 -11.03 -10.27 12.52
N ALA A 102 -11.10 -9.71 11.31
CA ALA A 102 -12.37 -9.52 10.61
C ALA A 102 -13.00 -10.86 10.20
N ALA A 103 -12.20 -11.79 9.66
CA ALA A 103 -12.66 -13.13 9.30
C ALA A 103 -13.21 -13.88 10.52
N SER A 104 -12.48 -13.89 11.64
CA SER A 104 -12.95 -14.52 12.88
C SER A 104 -14.27 -13.94 13.41
N ARG A 105 -14.49 -12.62 13.28
CA ARG A 105 -15.77 -12.00 13.62
C ARG A 105 -16.90 -12.44 12.69
N ILE A 106 -16.61 -12.62 11.40
CA ILE A 106 -17.58 -13.13 10.42
C ILE A 106 -17.93 -14.59 10.76
N ASP A 107 -16.94 -15.43 11.08
CA ASP A 107 -17.18 -16.82 11.49
C ASP A 107 -18.09 -16.91 12.73
N ALA A 108 -17.83 -16.05 13.73
CA ALA A 108 -18.69 -15.97 14.91
C ALA A 108 -20.12 -15.54 14.57
N ALA A 109 -20.29 -14.54 13.71
CA ALA A 109 -21.60 -14.10 13.25
C ALA A 109 -22.33 -15.19 12.44
N ILE A 110 -21.62 -15.95 11.60
CA ILE A 110 -22.17 -17.09 10.88
C ILE A 110 -22.65 -18.17 11.85
N ALA A 111 -21.88 -18.46 12.90
CA ALA A 111 -22.28 -19.43 13.91
C ALA A 111 -23.55 -19.01 14.67
N GLU A 112 -23.63 -17.75 15.09
CA GLU A 112 -24.83 -17.18 15.74
C GLU A 112 -26.05 -17.23 14.82
N MET A 113 -25.86 -16.89 13.54
CA MET A 113 -26.89 -17.00 12.52
C MET A 113 -27.34 -18.43 12.27
N ALA A 114 -26.42 -19.38 12.25
CA ALA A 114 -26.73 -20.79 12.03
C ALA A 114 -27.61 -21.36 13.16
N SER A 115 -27.50 -20.84 14.39
CA SER A 115 -28.42 -21.18 15.48
C SER A 115 -29.74 -20.40 15.44
N ALA A 116 -29.71 -19.11 15.09
CA ALA A 116 -30.90 -18.25 15.15
C ALA A 116 -31.91 -18.48 14.01
N LEU A 117 -31.44 -18.86 12.81
CA LEU A 117 -32.32 -19.05 11.65
C LEU A 117 -33.30 -20.24 11.80
N PRO A 118 -32.88 -21.43 12.30
CA PRO A 118 -33.79 -22.51 12.64
C PRO A 118 -34.79 -22.11 13.74
N GLU A 119 -34.30 -21.49 14.81
CA GLU A 119 -35.14 -21.04 15.94
C GLU A 119 -36.26 -20.11 15.46
N LEU A 120 -35.92 -19.12 14.60
CA LEU A 120 -36.89 -18.21 14.00
C LEU A 120 -37.98 -18.97 13.21
N SER A 121 -37.59 -19.98 12.44
CA SER A 121 -38.50 -20.79 11.63
C SER A 121 -39.39 -21.69 12.49
N GLU A 122 -38.84 -22.25 13.57
CA GLU A 122 -39.56 -23.08 14.54
C GLU A 122 -40.57 -22.26 15.35
N CYS A 123 -40.20 -21.05 15.76
CA CYS A 123 -41.11 -20.11 16.42
C CYS A 123 -42.26 -19.72 15.49
N GLU A 124 -41.99 -19.35 14.23
CA GLU A 124 -43.03 -19.06 13.23
C GLU A 124 -44.00 -20.24 13.06
N LEU A 125 -43.47 -21.46 12.92
CA LEU A 125 -44.31 -22.65 12.77
C LEU A 125 -45.15 -22.90 14.02
N SER A 126 -44.54 -22.79 15.21
CA SER A 126 -45.20 -23.00 16.49
C SER A 126 -46.34 -22.01 16.70
N VAL A 127 -46.14 -20.72 16.42
CA VAL A 127 -47.20 -19.70 16.54
C VAL A 127 -48.37 -20.04 15.61
N ARG A 128 -48.10 -20.42 14.35
CA ARG A 128 -49.16 -20.78 13.40
C ARG A 128 -49.91 -22.05 13.82
N LEU A 129 -49.22 -23.06 14.31
CA LEU A 129 -49.85 -24.29 14.81
C LEU A 129 -50.72 -24.01 16.03
N SER A 130 -50.27 -23.16 16.95
CA SER A 130 -51.05 -22.73 18.11
C SER A 130 -52.30 -21.96 17.71
N LEU A 131 -52.20 -21.00 16.77
CA LEU A 131 -53.35 -20.26 16.27
C LEU A 131 -54.37 -21.16 15.56
N SER A 132 -53.88 -22.07 14.71
CA SER A 132 -54.70 -23.06 14.03
C SER A 132 -55.49 -23.93 15.01
N ARG A 133 -54.82 -24.42 16.07
CA ARG A 133 -55.47 -25.20 17.13
C ARG A 133 -56.47 -24.37 17.95
N ALA A 134 -56.22 -23.09 18.12
CA ALA A 134 -57.13 -22.16 18.80
C ALA A 134 -58.30 -21.69 17.90
N GLY A 135 -58.38 -22.13 16.64
CA GLY A 135 -59.44 -21.73 15.71
C GLY A 135 -59.31 -20.31 15.18
N HIS A 136 -58.18 -19.64 15.41
CA HIS A 136 -57.90 -18.30 14.90
C HIS A 136 -57.24 -18.40 13.51
N HIS A 137 -57.85 -17.75 12.52
CA HIS A 137 -57.26 -17.62 11.20
C HIS A 137 -56.28 -16.45 11.15
N LEU A 138 -55.13 -16.65 10.51
CA LEU A 138 -54.16 -15.59 10.30
C LEU A 138 -54.76 -14.47 9.43
N PRO A 139 -54.61 -13.20 9.83
CA PRO A 139 -55.11 -12.08 9.04
C PRO A 139 -54.26 -11.91 7.77
N GLY A 140 -54.76 -12.40 6.62
CA GLY A 140 -54.25 -12.10 5.28
C GLY A 140 -52.77 -12.45 5.01
N ALA A 141 -52.27 -12.06 3.82
CA ALA A 141 -50.88 -12.26 3.42
C ALA A 141 -49.97 -11.16 3.99
N VAL A 142 -49.66 -11.20 5.28
CA VAL A 142 -48.72 -10.25 5.89
C VAL A 142 -47.29 -10.75 5.76
N VAL A 143 -46.42 -9.92 5.17
CA VAL A 143 -44.98 -10.17 5.07
C VAL A 143 -44.40 -10.32 6.49
N GLY A 144 -43.78 -11.47 6.77
CA GLY A 144 -43.20 -11.80 8.08
C GLY A 144 -43.97 -12.80 8.92
N GLN A 145 -45.14 -13.28 8.45
CA GLN A 145 -45.85 -14.40 9.09
C GLN A 145 -45.32 -15.77 8.66
N ILE A 146 -44.59 -15.83 7.53
CA ILE A 146 -43.91 -17.02 7.01
C ILE A 146 -42.60 -16.58 6.35
N GLY A 147 -41.50 -17.23 6.70
CA GLY A 147 -40.24 -17.15 5.96
C GLY A 147 -39.33 -15.98 6.35
N LEU A 148 -39.40 -15.48 7.60
CA LEU A 148 -38.47 -14.46 8.10
C LEU A 148 -37.02 -14.94 7.99
N ALA A 149 -36.74 -16.24 8.15
CA ALA A 149 -35.41 -16.79 7.99
C ALA A 149 -34.90 -16.66 6.55
N LEU A 150 -35.75 -16.92 5.54
CA LEU A 150 -35.42 -16.72 4.13
C LEU A 150 -35.21 -15.24 3.81
N MET A 151 -36.02 -14.36 4.39
CA MET A 151 -35.86 -12.91 4.25
C MET A 151 -34.54 -12.41 4.86
N ALA A 152 -34.10 -12.96 5.99
CA ALA A 152 -32.81 -12.64 6.60
C ALA A 152 -31.64 -13.04 5.68
N ILE A 153 -31.71 -14.23 5.07
CA ILE A 153 -30.71 -14.70 4.11
C ILE A 153 -30.69 -13.80 2.86
N ASP A 154 -31.85 -13.51 2.24
CA ASP A 154 -31.91 -12.64 1.05
C ASP A 154 -31.31 -11.25 1.32
N LYS A 155 -31.57 -10.68 2.51
CA LYS A 155 -30.94 -9.42 2.91
C LYS A 155 -29.42 -9.52 2.99
N LEU A 156 -28.89 -10.60 3.54
CA LEU A 156 -27.44 -10.81 3.62
C LEU A 156 -26.81 -11.06 2.25
N THR A 157 -27.46 -11.82 1.38
CA THR A 157 -27.03 -12.02 0.00
C THR A 157 -26.95 -10.70 -0.75
N ARG A 158 -27.96 -9.82 -0.61
CA ARG A 158 -27.94 -8.48 -1.22
C ARG A 158 -26.83 -7.58 -0.68
N ILE A 159 -26.50 -7.69 0.60
CA ILE A 159 -25.37 -6.98 1.21
C ILE A 159 -24.04 -7.51 0.64
N ALA A 160 -23.88 -8.83 0.57
CA ALA A 160 -22.70 -9.49 0.04
C ALA A 160 -22.46 -9.16 -1.44
N ASP A 161 -23.52 -9.14 -2.26
CA ASP A 161 -23.47 -8.81 -3.69
C ASP A 161 -23.23 -7.31 -3.98
N GLY A 162 -23.17 -6.46 -2.94
CA GLY A 162 -23.09 -5.01 -3.10
C GLY A 162 -24.34 -4.37 -3.70
N ARG A 163 -25.43 -5.14 -3.86
CA ARG A 163 -26.74 -4.71 -4.38
C ARG A 163 -27.58 -3.97 -3.34
N ALA A 164 -27.13 -3.92 -2.09
CA ALA A 164 -27.73 -3.09 -1.04
C ALA A 164 -27.62 -1.57 -1.32
N ARG A 165 -26.91 -1.14 -2.36
CA ARG A 165 -26.79 0.26 -2.75
C ARG A 165 -28.07 0.75 -3.44
N LEU A 166 -28.90 1.50 -2.70
CA LEU A 166 -29.58 2.76 -3.11
C LEU A 166 -30.86 3.07 -2.34
N ASN A 167 -31.39 2.14 -1.55
CA ASN A 167 -32.53 2.41 -0.66
C ASN A 167 -32.09 2.22 0.80
N ALA A 168 -32.47 3.17 1.66
CA ALA A 168 -32.28 3.20 3.11
C ALA A 168 -32.52 1.82 3.77
N PRO A 169 -32.02 1.56 5.00
CA PRO A 169 -32.22 0.28 5.67
C PRO A 169 -33.71 -0.11 5.64
N SER A 170 -34.04 -1.09 4.78
CA SER A 170 -35.36 -1.71 4.78
C SER A 170 -35.66 -2.25 6.17
N LYS A 171 -36.92 -2.17 6.62
CA LYS A 171 -37.38 -2.60 7.95
C LYS A 171 -36.60 -3.79 8.47
N SER A 172 -36.05 -3.73 9.68
CA SER A 172 -35.27 -4.85 10.24
C SER A 172 -36.10 -6.15 10.29
N ILE A 173 -35.45 -7.30 10.39
CA ILE A 173 -36.17 -8.59 10.55
C ILE A 173 -37.06 -8.53 11.81
N ALA A 174 -36.53 -7.94 12.89
CA ALA A 174 -37.27 -7.72 14.13
C ALA A 174 -38.48 -6.79 13.95
N GLU A 175 -38.35 -5.67 13.23
CA GLU A 175 -39.47 -4.78 12.94
C GLU A 175 -40.54 -5.45 12.07
N THR A 176 -40.12 -6.30 11.14
CA THR A 176 -41.04 -7.05 10.28
C THR A 176 -41.80 -8.11 11.09
N ALA A 177 -41.11 -8.82 11.98
CA ALA A 177 -41.72 -9.77 12.89
C ALA A 177 -42.70 -9.07 13.87
N ALA A 178 -42.27 -7.98 14.49
CA ALA A 178 -43.10 -7.20 15.42
C ALA A 178 -44.37 -6.68 14.74
N PHE A 179 -44.27 -6.22 13.49
CA PHE A 179 -45.44 -5.82 12.70
C PHE A 179 -46.34 -7.01 12.36
N ALA A 180 -45.77 -8.10 11.85
CA ALA A 180 -46.51 -9.29 11.43
C ALA A 180 -47.31 -9.97 12.54
N TRP A 181 -46.76 -9.93 13.77
CA TRP A 181 -47.33 -10.55 14.96
C TRP A 181 -47.93 -9.54 15.95
N SER A 182 -48.02 -8.26 15.55
CA SER A 182 -48.54 -7.19 16.40
C SER A 182 -49.94 -7.44 16.94
N PHE A 183 -50.81 -8.11 16.17
CA PHE A 183 -52.17 -8.44 16.61
C PHE A 183 -52.18 -9.36 17.85
N LEU A 184 -51.27 -10.34 17.92
CA LEU A 184 -51.14 -11.21 19.10
C LEU A 184 -50.59 -10.47 20.31
N ILE A 185 -49.65 -9.54 20.08
CA ILE A 185 -48.97 -8.80 21.14
C ILE A 185 -49.86 -7.64 21.66
N SER A 186 -50.76 -7.12 20.82
CA SER A 186 -51.63 -5.99 21.15
C SER A 186 -52.97 -6.43 21.76
N ASP A 187 -53.48 -7.62 21.43
CA ASP A 187 -54.73 -8.16 22.03
C ASP A 187 -54.58 -8.42 23.54
N ASP A 188 -53.37 -8.67 24.04
CA ASP A 188 -53.09 -8.85 25.48
C ASP A 188 -53.23 -7.56 26.30
N SER A 189 -53.34 -6.39 25.64
CA SER A 189 -53.57 -5.09 26.28
C SER A 189 -55.04 -4.65 26.30
N GLY A 190 -55.96 -5.52 25.84
CA GLY A 190 -57.37 -5.20 25.60
C GLY A 190 -58.43 -6.00 26.38
N GLU A 191 -58.06 -6.97 27.23
CA GLU A 191 -59.03 -7.73 28.06
C GLU A 191 -58.87 -7.43 29.56
N ALA A 192 -59.31 -6.24 29.95
CA ALA A 192 -59.81 -5.94 31.28
C ALA A 192 -60.82 -4.78 31.19
N ALA A 193 -61.99 -5.03 30.59
CA ALA A 193 -63.18 -4.21 30.72
C ALA A 193 -64.44 -5.05 30.57
#